data_AF-A0A151RET3-F1
#
_entry.id   AF-A0A151RET3-F1
#
_cell.length_a   1.000
_cell.length_b   1.000
_cell.length_c   1.000
_cell.angle_alpha   90.00
_cell.angle_beta   90.00
_cell.angle_gamma   90.00
#
_symmetry.space_group_name_H-M   'P 1'
#
loop_
_entity.id
_entity.type
_entity.pdbx_description
1 polymer ?
#
loop_
_entity_poly.entity_id
_entity_poly.type
_entity_poly.pdbx_seq_one_letter_code
_entity_poly.pdbx_strand_id
1 'polypeptide(L)' 'MALISKNKMAFLTGAISAPASTDPLFPSWEGCNTLIMSWLLNSLSPSIAQSIIYFDQAFDIWIDLKERFSQSDC' A
#
# COMPACT_ATOMS: atom_id res chain seq x y z
N MET A 1 3.14 8.65 17.29
CA MET A 1 3.90 8.70 16.01
C MET A 1 4.43 7.31 15.73
N ALA A 2 3.79 6.58 14.81
CA ALA A 2 4.16 5.20 14.51
C ALA A 2 5.39 5.18 13.61
N LEU A 3 6.44 4.47 14.02
CA LEU A 3 7.60 4.15 13.19
C LEU A 3 7.15 3.18 12.08
N ILE A 4 6.59 3.71 11.00
CA ILE A 4 6.50 2.96 9.76
C ILE A 4 7.93 2.93 9.23
N SER A 5 8.61 1.81 9.48
CA SER A 5 9.98 1.54 9.03
C SER A 5 10.16 2.02 7.60
N LYS A 6 11.15 2.89 7.35
CA LYS A 6 11.39 3.58 6.07
C LYS A 6 11.26 2.69 4.82
N ASN A 7 11.60 1.41 4.93
CA ASN A 7 11.47 0.43 3.83
C ASN A 7 10.01 0.09 3.47
N LYS A 8 9.10 -0.03 4.45
CA LYS A 8 7.67 -0.30 4.20
C LYS A 8 6.98 0.92 3.59
N MET A 9 7.42 2.11 3.98
CA MET A 9 6.91 3.38 3.46
C MET A 9 7.42 3.67 2.04
N ALA A 10 8.64 3.26 1.69
CA ALA A 10 9.16 3.37 0.32
C ALA A 10 8.32 2.56 -0.69
N PHE A 11 7.86 1.38 -0.28
CA PHE A 11 6.94 0.55 -1.07
C PHE A 11 5.58 1.25 -1.26
N LEU A 12 5.06 1.84 -0.19
CA LEU A 12 3.79 2.57 -0.17
C LEU A 12 3.82 3.95 -0.80
N THR A 13 5.00 4.56 -0.96
CA THR A 13 5.18 5.89 -1.59
C THR A 13 5.52 5.77 -3.07
N GLY A 14 5.59 4.55 -3.62
CA GLY A 14 5.88 4.33 -5.04
C GLY A 14 7.37 4.51 -5.37
N ALA A 15 8.20 4.69 -4.35
CA ALA A 15 9.65 4.71 -4.49
C ALA A 15 10.19 3.33 -4.93
N ILE A 16 9.42 2.27 -4.69
CA ILE A 16 9.65 0.94 -5.25
C ILE A 16 8.54 0.68 -6.27
N SER A 17 8.75 1.13 -7.50
CA SER A 17 7.84 0.88 -8.61
C SER A 17 7.76 -0.61 -8.93
N ALA A 18 6.61 -1.07 -9.43
CA ALA A 18 6.43 -2.45 -9.86
C ALA A 18 7.54 -2.82 -10.86
N PRO A 19 8.42 -3.79 -10.52
CA PRO A 19 9.44 -4.24 -11.44
C PRO A 19 8.79 -4.93 -12.63
N ALA A 20 9.51 -5.01 -13.75
CA ALA A 20 9.02 -5.75 -14.90
C ALA A 20 8.81 -7.23 -14.53
N SER A 21 7.82 -7.90 -15.14
CA SER A 21 7.56 -9.33 -14.93
C SER A 21 8.73 -10.24 -15.33
N THR A 22 9.71 -9.70 -16.06
CA THR A 22 10.97 -10.36 -16.41
C THR A 22 12.03 -10.27 -15.31
N ASP A 23 11.81 -9.45 -14.28
CA ASP A 23 12.79 -9.22 -13.23
C ASP A 23 12.69 -10.30 -12.14
N PRO A 24 13.82 -10.89 -11.69
CA PRO A 24 13.82 -11.88 -10.62
C PRO A 24 13.30 -11.34 -9.27
N LEU A 25 13.21 -10.03 -9.10
CA LEU A 25 12.66 -9.40 -7.90
C LEU A 25 11.13 -9.26 -7.95
N PHE A 26 10.48 -9.49 -9.11
CA PHE A 26 9.01 -9.46 -9.26
C PHE A 26 8.25 -10.33 -8.24
N PRO A 27 8.57 -11.62 -8.04
CA PRO A 27 7.87 -12.44 -7.04
C PRO A 27 8.09 -11.95 -5.61
N SER A 28 9.26 -11.39 -5.30
CA SER A 28 9.54 -10.80 -3.99
C SER A 28 8.73 -9.51 -3.77
N TRP A 29 8.61 -8.69 -4.82
CA TRP A 29 7.80 -7.48 -4.82
C TRP A 29 6.31 -7.80 -4.68
N GLU A 30 5.79 -8.76 -5.46
CA GLU A 30 4.39 -9.20 -5.40
C GLU A 30 4.03 -9.74 -4.01
N GLY A 31 4.93 -10.53 -3.41
CA GLY A 31 4.80 -11.00 -2.03
C GLY A 31 4.69 -9.85 -1.03
N CYS A 32 5.59 -8.86 -1.13
CA CYS A 32 5.53 -7.66 -0.31
C CYS A 32 4.24 -6.85 -0.54
N ASN A 33 3.80 -6.67 -1.79
CA ASN A 33 2.58 -5.97 -2.15
C ASN A 33 1.36 -6.62 -1.47
N THR A 34 1.23 -7.93 -1.59
CA THR A 34 0.14 -8.73 -1.00
C THR A 34 0.13 -8.65 0.53
N LEU A 35 1.32 -8.68 1.16
CA LEU A 35 1.47 -8.58 2.60
C LEU A 35 1.05 -7.21 3.12
N ILE A 36 1.40 -6.15 2.37
CA ILE A 36 1.00 -4.78 2.71
C ILE A 36 -0.49 -4.57 2.49
N MET A 37 -1.08 -5.08 1.40
CA MET A 37 -2.54 -5.06 1.18
C MET A 37 -3.27 -5.77 2.32
N SER A 38 -2.84 -6.98 2.70
CA SER A 38 -3.44 -7.72 3.81
C SER A 38 -3.32 -6.96 5.13
N TRP A 39 -2.17 -6.32 5.37
CA TRP A 39 -1.96 -5.49 6.56
C TRP A 39 -2.87 -4.25 6.55
N LEU A 40 -3.05 -3.60 5.40
CA LEU A 40 -3.95 -2.46 5.23
C LEU A 40 -5.40 -2.88 5.45
N LEU A 41 -5.87 -3.94 4.77
CA LEU A 41 -7.22 -4.49 4.95
C LEU A 41 -7.52 -4.85 6.40
N ASN A 42 -6.54 -5.42 7.13
CA ASN A 42 -6.68 -5.74 8.54
C ASN A 42 -6.58 -4.53 9.47
N SER A 43 -5.85 -3.48 9.07
CA SER A 43 -5.68 -2.26 9.86
C SER A 43 -6.80 -1.24 9.63
N LEU A 44 -7.57 -1.37 8.56
CA LEU A 44 -8.63 -0.45 8.16
C LEU A 44 -10.01 -1.01 8.52
N SER A 45 -10.97 -0.12 8.73
CA SER A 45 -12.36 -0.51 8.92
C SER A 45 -12.93 -1.16 7.66
N PRO A 46 -13.90 -2.10 7.79
CA PRO A 46 -14.46 -2.84 6.64
C PRO A 46 -15.01 -1.93 5.54
N SER A 47 -15.56 -0.76 5.88
CA SER A 47 -16.03 0.23 4.89
C SER A 47 -14.91 0.79 4.02
N ILE A 48 -13.71 0.99 4.59
CA ILE A 48 -12.54 1.47 3.86
C ILE A 48 -11.91 0.31 3.10
N ALA A 49 -11.83 -0.88 3.72
CA ALA A 49 -11.38 -2.13 3.10
C ALA A 49 -12.14 -2.44 1.80
N GLN A 50 -13.47 -2.23 1.79
CA GLN A 50 -14.31 -2.40 0.60
C GLN A 50 -14.02 -1.37 -0.51
N SER A 51 -13.55 -0.17 -0.16
CA SER A 51 -13.17 0.82 -1.16
C SER A 51 -11.81 0.49 -1.78
N ILE A 52 -10.93 -0.17 -1.03
CA ILE A 52 -9.55 -0.45 -1.45
C ILE A 52 -9.38 -1.81 -2.13
N ILE A 53 -10.37 -2.70 -2.03
CA ILE A 53 -10.37 -4.03 -2.67
C ILE A 53 -10.34 -3.97 -4.21
N TYR A 54 -10.73 -2.84 -4.78
CA TYR A 54 -10.73 -2.62 -6.24
C TYR A 54 -9.36 -2.22 -6.79
N PHE A 55 -8.39 -1.91 -5.92
CA PHE A 55 -7.05 -1.56 -6.35
C PHE A 55 -6.18 -2.80 -6.41
N ASP A 56 -5.34 -2.87 -7.45
CA ASP A 56 -4.42 -3.98 -7.69
C ASP A 56 -3.09 -3.80 -6.92
N GLN A 57 -2.72 -2.55 -6.60
CA GLN A 57 -1.47 -2.22 -5.94
C GLN A 57 -1.69 -1.58 -4.56
N ALA A 58 -0.91 -2.04 -3.57
CA ALA A 58 -0.87 -1.43 -2.24
C ALA A 58 -0.50 0.05 -2.27
N PHE A 59 0.25 0.46 -3.30
CA PHE A 59 0.62 1.85 -3.54
C PHE A 59 -0.62 2.75 -3.77
N ASP A 60 -1.48 2.38 -4.73
CA ASP A 60 -2.69 3.16 -5.02
C ASP A 60 -3.62 3.24 -3.81
N ILE A 61 -3.76 2.13 -3.09
CA ILE A 61 -4.51 2.08 -1.83
C ILE A 61 -3.96 3.10 -0.83
N TRP A 62 -2.65 3.16 -0.67
CA TRP A 62 -2.03 4.08 0.26
C TRP A 62 -2.15 5.54 -0.16
N ILE A 63 -2.10 5.84 -1.46
CA ILE A 63 -2.35 7.18 -1.97
C ILE A 63 -3.80 7.60 -1.70
N ASP A 64 -4.79 6.76 -1.99
CA ASP A 64 -6.22 7.03 -1.69
C ASP A 64 -6.42 7.28 -0.20
N LEU A 65 -5.86 6.42 0.65
CA LEU A 65 -5.92 6.58 2.10
C LEU A 65 -5.24 7.87 2.54
N LYS A 66 -4.05 8.17 2.01
CA LYS A 66 -3.34 9.39 2.35
C LYS A 66 -4.16 10.60 1.93
N GLU A 67 -4.78 10.61 0.77
CA GLU A 67 -5.63 11.73 0.32
C GLU A 67 -6.87 11.88 1.21
N ARG A 68 -7.57 10.79 1.51
CA ARG A 68 -8.76 10.79 2.37
C ARG A 68 -8.48 11.23 3.81
N PHE A 69 -7.39 10.74 4.40
CA PHE A 69 -7.02 11.09 5.78
C PHE A 69 -6.22 12.39 5.88
N SER A 70 -5.52 12.82 4.82
CA SER A 70 -4.84 14.12 4.77
C SER A 70 -5.83 15.28 4.58
N GLN A 71 -7.05 15.03 4.12
CA GLN A 71 -8.10 16.04 4.06
C GLN A 71 -8.85 16.27 5.39
N SER A 72 -8.50 15.54 6.47
CA SER A 72 -9.16 15.69 7.78
C SER A 72 -8.49 16.69 8.74
N ASP A 73 -7.53 17.51 8.27
CA ASP A 73 -6.91 18.57 9.07
C ASP A 73 -7.20 19.95 8.45
N CYS A 74 -8.45 20.39 8.56
CA CYS A 74 -8.85 21.79 8.42
C CYS A 74 -9.98 22.10 9.41
#